data_AF-A0A941B1G6-F1
#
_entry.id   AF-A0A941B1G6-F1
#
_cell.length_a   1.000
_cell.length_b   1.000
_cell.length_c   1.000
_cell.angle_alpha   90.00
_cell.angle_beta   90.00
_cell.angle_gamma   90.00
#
_symmetry.space_group_name_H-M   'P 1'
#
loop_
_entity.id
_entity.type
_entity.pdbx_description
1 polymer ?
#
loop_
_entity_poly.entity_id
_entity_poly.type
_entity_poly.pdbx_seq_one_letter_code
_entity_poly.pdbx_strand_id
1 'polypeptide(L)'
;MVPLAPADYHVPDPDSPEHLDYRITKIPFAVLAGGCDGGAAMNRRTFAKNAAGRNTAPFYEVDLAGANHNFFNSEWAYDNDASCAPQDTWSPTQVQDATSRYIVSFFRFHILGGQSVEDTVLHGFPGVRVTTHQPVGRLTSGR
;
A
#
# COMPACT_ATOMS: atom_id res chain seq x y z
N MET A 1 17.36 0.88 1.66
CA MET A 1 16.37 0.34 2.62
C MET A 1 14.99 0.60 2.02
N VAL A 2 14.12 -0.39 1.99
CA VAL A 2 12.77 -0.29 1.43
C VAL A 2 11.81 -0.67 2.56
N PRO A 3 11.13 0.30 3.21
CA PRO A 3 10.20 0.01 4.29
C PRO A 3 8.80 -0.31 3.75
N LEU A 4 8.08 -1.16 4.49
CA LEU A 4 6.63 -1.17 4.48
C LEU A 4 6.17 -0.08 5.46
N ALA A 5 5.33 0.84 4.99
CA ALA A 5 4.81 1.93 5.82
C ALA A 5 3.54 1.49 6.56
N PRO A 6 3.25 2.05 7.76
CA PRO A 6 1.96 1.87 8.42
C PRO A 6 0.81 2.31 7.50
N ALA A 7 -0.39 1.75 7.70
CA ALA A 7 -1.57 2.15 6.95
C ALA A 7 -1.92 3.63 7.19
N ASP A 8 -1.76 4.10 8.45
CA ASP A 8 -2.15 5.46 8.84
C ASP A 8 -1.24 6.18 9.86
N TYR A 9 -1.23 7.52 9.77
CA TYR A 9 -0.75 8.43 10.81
C TYR A 9 -1.83 8.63 11.89
N HIS A 10 -1.40 8.82 13.14
CA HIS A 10 -2.31 9.07 14.27
C HIS A 10 -2.99 10.46 14.18
N VAL A 11 -2.30 11.47 13.65
CA VAL A 11 -2.82 12.83 13.51
C VAL A 11 -3.23 13.09 12.05
N PRO A 12 -4.36 13.78 11.77
CA PRO A 12 -4.82 14.00 10.39
C PRO A 12 -3.97 14.98 9.59
N ASP A 13 -3.36 15.96 10.26
CA ASP A 13 -2.56 17.00 9.60
C ASP A 13 -1.21 16.43 9.16
N PRO A 14 -0.93 16.36 7.84
CA PRO A 14 0.30 15.79 7.33
C PRO A 14 1.55 16.56 7.78
N ASP A 15 1.43 17.86 8.08
CA ASP A 15 2.53 18.76 8.46
C ASP A 15 2.67 18.94 9.98
N SER A 16 1.92 18.15 10.76
CA SER A 16 2.12 18.06 12.21
C SER A 16 3.55 17.62 12.54
N PRO A 17 4.20 18.22 13.57
CA PRO A 17 5.59 17.92 13.93
C PRO A 17 5.89 16.44 14.12
N GLU A 18 4.93 15.67 14.63
CA GLU A 18 5.01 14.23 14.86
C GLU A 18 5.29 13.41 13.59
N HIS A 19 4.95 13.92 12.41
CA HIS A 19 5.13 13.21 11.13
C HIS A 19 6.44 13.56 10.43
N LEU A 20 7.07 14.69 10.77
CA LEU A 20 8.18 15.24 10.00
C LEU A 20 9.41 14.33 10.02
N ASP A 21 9.69 13.71 11.16
CA ASP A 21 10.85 12.81 11.33
C ASP A 21 10.69 11.47 10.62
N TYR A 22 9.45 11.02 10.39
CA TYR A 22 9.14 9.72 9.78
C TYR A 22 8.59 9.83 8.36
N ARG A 23 8.59 11.04 7.78
CA ARG A 23 8.10 11.28 6.42
C ARG A 23 8.99 10.63 5.38
N ILE A 24 8.39 9.78 4.55
CA ILE A 24 9.10 9.08 3.48
C ILE A 24 9.21 9.98 2.24
N THR A 25 10.41 10.49 1.95
CA THR A 25 10.63 11.47 0.86
C THR A 25 11.66 11.08 -0.19
N LYS A 26 12.40 9.96 -0.01
CA LYS A 26 13.56 9.65 -0.87
C LYS A 26 13.65 8.21 -1.34
N ILE A 27 12.70 7.36 -0.97
CA ILE A 27 12.77 5.91 -1.23
C ILE A 27 11.45 5.39 -1.78
N PRO A 28 11.49 4.32 -2.60
CA PRO A 28 10.28 3.63 -2.99
C PRO A 28 9.61 2.99 -1.78
N PHE A 29 8.28 3.08 -1.73
CA PHE A 29 7.47 2.41 -0.71
C PHE A 29 6.09 2.07 -1.28
N ALA A 30 5.40 1.13 -0.63
CA ALA A 30 4.01 0.80 -0.95
C ALA A 30 3.18 0.84 0.34
N VAL A 31 1.95 1.34 0.23
CA VAL A 31 0.92 1.28 1.27
C VAL A 31 -0.12 0.26 0.83
N LEU A 32 -0.22 -0.84 1.58
CA LEU A 32 -1.21 -1.89 1.34
C LEU A 32 -2.41 -1.67 2.26
N ALA A 33 -3.61 -1.80 1.71
CA ALA A 33 -4.85 -1.70 2.47
C ALA A 33 -5.88 -2.73 1.97
N GLY A 34 -6.63 -3.31 2.90
CA GLY A 34 -7.76 -4.17 2.58
C GLY A 34 -8.99 -3.36 2.17
N GLY A 35 -9.71 -3.80 1.14
CA GLY A 35 -10.96 -3.15 0.69
C GLY A 35 -12.05 -3.17 1.77
N CYS A 36 -12.04 -4.20 2.61
CA CYS A 36 -12.98 -4.43 3.70
C CYS A 36 -12.48 -3.92 5.06
N ASP A 37 -11.33 -3.24 5.11
CA ASP A 37 -10.68 -2.79 6.34
C ASP A 37 -11.36 -1.56 7.00
N GLY A 38 -12.52 -1.74 7.65
CA GLY A 38 -13.11 -0.73 8.56
C GLY A 38 -13.73 0.57 7.99
N GLY A 39 -14.15 0.60 6.72
CA GLY A 39 -14.83 1.74 6.08
C GLY A 39 -14.06 3.09 5.96
N ALA A 40 -14.73 4.11 5.42
CA ALA A 40 -14.25 5.48 5.19
C ALA A 40 -13.79 6.26 6.46
N ALA A 41 -13.85 5.63 7.64
CA ALA A 41 -13.41 6.18 8.92
C ALA A 41 -11.91 5.97 9.16
N MET A 42 -11.30 4.96 8.54
CA MET A 42 -9.86 4.81 8.55
C MET A 42 -9.29 5.74 7.50
N ASN A 43 -8.28 6.52 7.87
CA ASN A 43 -7.72 7.58 7.04
C ASN A 43 -6.82 7.03 5.91
N ARG A 44 -7.13 5.79 5.47
CA ARG A 44 -6.37 4.90 4.62
C ARG A 44 -5.55 5.69 3.63
N ARG A 45 -4.24 5.41 3.58
CA ARG A 45 -3.27 6.04 2.68
C ARG A 45 -2.77 7.40 3.16
N THR A 46 -2.87 7.75 4.44
CA THR A 46 -2.25 9.00 4.94
C THR A 46 -0.75 9.06 4.66
N PHE A 47 -0.02 7.94 4.67
CA PHE A 47 1.38 7.89 4.23
C PHE A 47 1.56 8.26 2.74
N ALA A 48 0.69 7.75 1.86
CA ALA A 48 0.73 8.10 0.44
C ALA A 48 0.37 9.58 0.22
N LYS A 49 -0.68 10.08 0.89
CA LYS A 49 -1.06 11.50 0.88
C LYS A 49 0.07 12.41 1.40
N ASN A 50 0.77 11.98 2.45
CA ASN A 50 1.87 12.73 3.04
C ASN A 50 3.07 12.81 2.10
N ALA A 51 3.33 11.74 1.34
CA ALA A 51 4.42 11.65 0.37
C ALA A 51 4.11 12.31 -0.99
N ALA A 52 2.83 12.45 -1.34
CA ALA A 52 2.39 13.05 -2.60
C ALA A 52 2.96 14.46 -2.78
N GLY A 53 3.57 14.71 -3.94
CA GLY A 53 4.24 15.98 -4.23
C GLY A 53 5.51 16.24 -3.42
N ARG A 54 5.99 15.27 -2.63
CA ARG A 54 7.18 15.41 -1.77
C ARG A 54 8.23 14.30 -1.97
N ASN A 55 7.84 13.10 -2.36
CA ASN A 55 8.77 11.98 -2.54
C ASN A 55 9.52 12.05 -3.88
N THR A 56 10.85 11.93 -3.84
CA THR A 56 11.73 11.89 -5.02
C THR A 56 11.93 10.47 -5.58
N ALA A 57 11.16 9.51 -5.09
CA ALA A 57 11.11 8.13 -5.55
C ALA A 57 9.65 7.69 -5.81
N PRO A 58 9.39 6.67 -6.64
CA PRO A 58 8.02 6.23 -6.93
C PRO A 58 7.41 5.53 -5.71
N PHE A 59 6.12 5.71 -5.48
CA PHE A 59 5.42 5.01 -4.41
C PHE A 59 4.04 4.54 -4.85
N TYR A 60 3.45 3.59 -4.11
CA TYR A 60 2.29 2.82 -4.56
C TYR A 60 1.22 2.76 -3.49
N GLU A 61 -0.03 2.99 -3.87
CA GLU A 61 -1.20 2.60 -3.08
C GLU A 61 -1.73 1.27 -3.63
N VAL A 62 -1.97 0.31 -2.75
CA VAL A 62 -2.31 -1.06 -3.12
C VAL A 62 -3.57 -1.45 -2.38
N ASP A 63 -4.67 -1.63 -3.11
CA ASP A 63 -5.94 -2.05 -2.55
C ASP A 63 -6.19 -3.53 -2.85
N LEU A 64 -6.35 -4.32 -1.80
CA LEU A 64 -6.69 -5.74 -1.88
C LEU A 64 -8.20 -5.89 -1.71
N ALA A 65 -8.91 -6.21 -2.79
CA ALA A 65 -10.36 -6.46 -2.74
C ALA A 65 -10.68 -7.57 -1.73
N GLY A 66 -11.82 -7.50 -1.05
CA GLY A 66 -12.24 -8.55 -0.11
C GLY A 66 -11.37 -8.75 1.14
N ALA A 67 -10.19 -8.12 1.24
CA ALA A 67 -9.32 -8.23 2.41
C ALA A 67 -9.76 -7.27 3.52
N ASN A 68 -9.72 -7.73 4.78
CA ASN A 68 -9.91 -6.90 5.98
C ASN A 68 -8.55 -6.39 6.53
N HIS A 69 -8.53 -5.80 7.74
CA HIS A 69 -7.30 -5.33 8.41
C HIS A 69 -6.25 -6.43 8.67
N ASN A 70 -6.67 -7.70 8.71
CA ASN A 70 -5.83 -8.85 9.07
C ASN A 70 -5.01 -9.41 7.89
N PHE A 71 -4.74 -8.61 6.85
CA PHE A 71 -4.10 -9.08 5.62
C PHE A 71 -2.63 -9.51 5.75
N PHE A 72 -2.02 -9.31 6.92
CA PHE A 72 -0.72 -9.87 7.30
C PHE A 72 -0.80 -11.09 8.22
N ASN A 73 -1.96 -11.40 8.79
CA ASN A 73 -2.11 -12.41 9.83
C ASN A 73 -2.39 -13.80 9.24
N SER A 74 -1.81 -14.83 9.88
CA SER A 74 -2.00 -16.24 9.51
C SER A 74 -3.38 -16.79 9.90
N GLU A 75 -4.04 -16.14 10.87
CA GLU A 75 -5.31 -16.53 11.46
C GLU A 75 -6.23 -15.31 11.59
N TRP A 76 -7.52 -15.49 11.33
CA TRP A 76 -8.52 -14.48 11.65
C TRP A 76 -8.71 -14.50 13.16
N ALA A 77 -8.16 -13.51 13.87
CA ALA A 77 -8.66 -13.22 15.21
C ALA A 77 -10.14 -12.85 15.08
N TYR A 78 -10.98 -13.29 16.00
CA TYR A 78 -12.44 -13.12 15.98
C TYR A 78 -12.90 -11.64 16.04
N ASP A 79 -12.01 -10.66 15.91
CA ASP A 79 -12.43 -9.29 15.68
C ASP A 79 -13.02 -9.16 14.26
N ASN A 80 -14.33 -8.94 14.19
CA ASN A 80 -15.04 -8.70 12.94
C ASN A 80 -14.69 -7.31 12.37
N ASP A 81 -13.41 -7.06 12.10
CA ASP A 81 -12.92 -5.80 11.54
C ASP A 81 -13.14 -5.73 10.00
N ALA A 82 -13.84 -6.72 9.45
CA ALA A 82 -14.34 -6.70 8.09
C ALA A 82 -15.63 -5.85 8.01
N SER A 83 -15.55 -4.75 7.28
CA SER A 83 -16.69 -3.88 6.92
C SER A 83 -17.48 -4.36 5.69
N CYS A 84 -17.00 -5.40 5.01
CA CYS A 84 -17.72 -6.03 3.90
C CYS A 84 -18.70 -7.09 4.37
N ALA A 85 -19.70 -7.39 3.54
CA ALA A 85 -20.55 -8.55 3.75
C ALA A 85 -19.74 -9.85 3.56
N PRO A 86 -20.07 -10.95 4.28
CA PRO A 86 -19.27 -12.18 4.27
C PRO A 86 -18.97 -12.76 2.89
N GLN A 87 -19.91 -12.66 1.94
CA GLN A 87 -19.72 -13.15 0.57
C GLN A 87 -18.71 -12.34 -0.26
N ASP A 88 -18.45 -11.10 0.15
CA ASP A 88 -17.50 -10.20 -0.52
C ASP A 88 -16.12 -10.24 0.15
N THR A 89 -16.02 -10.90 1.32
CA THR A 89 -14.78 -11.07 2.08
C THR A 89 -14.00 -12.27 1.55
N TRP A 90 -12.72 -12.06 1.29
CA TRP A 90 -11.80 -13.12 0.88
C TRP A 90 -11.48 -14.07 2.04
N SER A 91 -11.23 -15.33 1.70
CA SER A 91 -10.70 -16.30 2.66
C SER A 91 -9.30 -15.89 3.13
N PRO A 92 -8.85 -16.34 4.32
CA PRO A 92 -7.49 -16.08 4.80
C PRO A 92 -6.41 -16.42 3.78
N THR A 93 -6.53 -17.56 3.10
CA THR A 93 -5.58 -18.00 2.07
C THR A 93 -5.55 -17.05 0.89
N GLN A 94 -6.70 -16.58 0.40
CA GLN A 94 -6.75 -15.63 -0.72
C GLN A 94 -6.05 -14.31 -0.36
N VAL A 95 -6.26 -13.81 0.86
CA VAL A 95 -5.60 -12.60 1.34
C VAL A 95 -4.09 -12.81 1.46
N GLN A 96 -3.65 -13.91 2.07
CA GLN A 96 -2.22 -14.23 2.23
C GLN A 96 -1.49 -14.40 0.90
N ASP A 97 -2.09 -15.11 -0.05
CA ASP A 97 -1.53 -15.33 -1.38
C ASP A 97 -1.35 -14.01 -2.12
N ALA A 98 -2.39 -13.16 -2.12
CA ALA A 98 -2.35 -11.85 -2.76
C ALA A 98 -1.33 -10.91 -2.09
N THR A 99 -1.35 -10.79 -0.76
CA THR A 99 -0.40 -9.97 0.00
C THR A 99 1.04 -10.41 -0.25
N SER A 100 1.31 -11.72 -0.13
CA SER A 100 2.66 -12.28 -0.33
C SER A 100 3.16 -12.05 -1.75
N ARG A 101 2.30 -12.30 -2.75
CA ARG A 101 2.64 -12.05 -4.16
C ARG A 101 3.06 -10.61 -4.38
N TYR A 102 2.29 -9.64 -3.87
CA TYR A 102 2.60 -8.23 -4.07
C TYR A 102 3.89 -7.82 -3.34
N ILE A 103 4.03 -8.16 -2.05
CA ILE A 103 5.19 -7.78 -1.23
C ILE A 103 6.49 -8.33 -1.84
N VAL A 104 6.50 -9.62 -2.21
CA VAL A 104 7.67 -10.24 -2.84
C VAL A 104 7.99 -9.57 -4.18
N SER A 105 6.97 -9.29 -4.99
CA SER A 105 7.14 -8.60 -6.28
C SER A 105 7.74 -7.20 -6.11
N PHE A 106 7.23 -6.43 -5.15
CA PHE A 106 7.70 -5.09 -4.84
C PHE A 106 9.19 -5.08 -4.46
N PHE A 107 9.61 -5.98 -3.57
CA PHE A 107 11.03 -6.09 -3.21
C PHE A 107 11.89 -6.61 -4.35
N ARG A 108 11.43 -7.60 -5.13
CA ARG A 108 12.18 -8.07 -6.30
C ARG A 108 12.38 -6.96 -7.33
N PHE A 109 11.38 -6.11 -7.55
CA PHE A 109 11.49 -4.99 -8.48
C PHE A 109 12.47 -3.92 -7.98
N HIS A 110 12.29 -3.41 -6.75
CA HIS A 110 13.08 -2.27 -6.25
C HIS A 110 14.44 -2.62 -5.64
N ILE A 111 14.63 -3.84 -5.12
CA ILE A 111 15.91 -4.27 -4.53
C ILE A 111 16.75 -5.06 -5.54
N LEU A 112 16.12 -5.96 -6.29
CA LEU A 112 16.83 -6.90 -7.18
C LEU A 112 16.79 -6.48 -8.66
N GLY A 113 16.06 -5.42 -9.01
CA GLY A 113 15.91 -4.98 -10.41
C GLY A 113 15.14 -5.96 -11.30
N GLY A 114 14.32 -6.84 -10.71
CA GLY A 114 13.61 -7.89 -11.42
C GLY A 114 12.48 -7.36 -12.30
N GLN A 115 12.70 -7.28 -13.61
CA GLN A 115 11.70 -6.78 -14.57
C GLN A 115 10.51 -7.72 -14.76
N SER A 116 10.66 -9.01 -14.49
CA SER A 116 9.56 -9.99 -14.65
C SER A 116 8.38 -9.77 -13.70
N VAL A 117 8.53 -8.94 -12.68
CA VAL A 117 7.48 -8.59 -11.70
C VAL A 117 7.00 -7.15 -11.83
N GLU A 118 7.52 -6.38 -12.80
CA GLU A 118 7.18 -4.97 -13.00
C GLU A 118 5.67 -4.77 -13.13
N ASP A 119 5.00 -5.56 -13.97
CA ASP A 119 3.56 -5.45 -14.20
C ASP A 119 2.75 -5.65 -12.91
N THR A 120 3.15 -6.61 -12.06
CA THR A 120 2.53 -6.83 -10.76
C THR A 120 2.69 -5.62 -9.83
N VAL A 121 3.82 -4.93 -9.90
CA VAL A 121 4.09 -3.75 -9.06
C VAL A 121 3.45 -2.49 -9.59
N LEU A 122 3.38 -2.29 -10.91
CA LEU A 122 2.87 -1.06 -11.51
C LEU A 122 1.35 -1.09 -11.74
N HIS A 123 0.81 -2.25 -12.08
CA HIS A 123 -0.59 -2.40 -12.52
C HIS A 123 -1.42 -3.34 -11.63
N GLY A 124 -0.78 -4.12 -10.76
CA GLY A 124 -1.47 -5.07 -9.90
C GLY A 124 -1.85 -6.35 -10.63
N PHE A 125 -2.92 -7.00 -10.18
CA PHE A 125 -3.43 -8.26 -10.72
C PHE A 125 -4.90 -8.45 -10.29
N PRO A 126 -5.65 -9.46 -10.78
CA PRO A 126 -7.06 -9.60 -10.40
C PRO A 126 -7.28 -9.57 -8.89
N GLY A 127 -8.14 -8.65 -8.44
CA GLY A 127 -8.41 -8.42 -7.03
C GLY A 127 -7.43 -7.48 -6.30
N VAL A 128 -6.32 -7.09 -6.93
CA VAL A 128 -5.33 -6.16 -6.36
C VAL A 128 -5.14 -4.98 -7.29
N ARG A 129 -5.60 -3.81 -6.86
CA ARG A 129 -5.49 -2.57 -7.61
C ARG A 129 -4.28 -1.77 -7.13
N VAL A 130 -3.46 -1.30 -8.05
CA VAL A 130 -2.32 -0.43 -7.73
C VAL A 130 -2.51 0.96 -8.31
N THR A 131 -2.27 1.98 -7.50
CA THR A 131 -2.12 3.37 -7.95
C THR A 131 -0.67 3.79 -7.78
N THR A 132 0.00 4.09 -8.89
CA THR A 132 1.40 4.50 -8.91
C THR A 132 1.53 6.01 -8.85
N HIS A 133 2.35 6.50 -7.93
CA HIS A 133 2.73 7.91 -7.80
C HIS A 133 4.16 8.12 -8.27
N GLN A 134 4.34 9.07 -9.19
CA GLN A 134 5.65 9.35 -9.78
C GLN A 134 6.52 10.22 -8.86
N PRO A 135 7.86 10.09 -8.96
CA PRO A 135 8.79 10.98 -8.28
C PRO A 135 8.56 12.45 -8.60
N VAL A 136 8.68 13.29 -7.57
CA VAL A 136 8.82 14.75 -7.76
C VAL A 136 10.05 15.02 -8.62
N GLY A 137 9.88 15.82 -9.67
CA GLY A 137 10.93 16.18 -10.63
C GLY A 137 10.94 15.35 -11.92
N ARG A 138 10.21 14.23 -12.00
CA ARG A 138 10.12 13.41 -13.23
C ARG A 138 9.15 13.97 -14.29
N LEU A 139 8.40 15.02 -13.97
CA LEU A 139 7.42 15.66 -14.88
C LEU A 139 8.05 16.56 -15.98
N THR A 140 9.37 16.50 -16.19
CA THR A 140 10.05 17.28 -17.25
C THR A 140 10.95 16.40 -18.13
N SER A 141 10.35 15.52 -18.93
CA SER A 141 11.03 14.96 -20.10
C SER A 141 10.00 14.63 -21.18
N GLY A 142 9.36 15.67 -21.69
CA GLY A 142 8.55 15.65 -22.90
C GLY A 142 8.71 17.00 -23.59
N ARG A 143 9.83 17.17 -24.30
CA ARG A 143 9.96 18.15 -25.39
C ARG A 143 9.87 17.37 -26.69
#